data_AF-A0A359IIL2-F1
#
_entry.id   AF-A0A359IIL2-F1
#
_cell.length_a   1.000
_cell.length_b   1.000
_cell.length_c   1.000
_cell.angle_alpha   90.00
_cell.angle_beta   90.00
_cell.angle_gamma   90.00
#
_symmetry.space_group_name_H-M   'P 1'
#
loop_
_entity.id
_entity.type
_entity.pdbx_description
1 polymer ?
#
loop_
_entity_poly.entity_id
_entity_poly.type
_entity_poly.pdbx_seq_one_letter_code
_entity_poly.pdbx_strand_id
1 'polypeptide(L)' 'YKASYKPKNKLPVEDFLKPQARFKHIFKPGNEWMIEELQAEVDERWEELLKLETN' A
#
# COMPACT_ATOMS: atom_id res chain seq x y z
N TYR A 1 -20.01 5.65 -0.82
CA TYR A 1 -19.33 4.57 -0.05
C TYR A 1 -18.90 5.13 1.31
N LYS A 2 -18.45 4.31 2.28
CA LYS A 2 -17.87 4.84 3.54
C LYS A 2 -16.74 3.95 3.99
N ALA A 3 -15.52 4.48 4.10
CA ALA A 3 -14.40 3.72 4.64
C ALA A 3 -14.67 3.40 6.11
N SER A 4 -14.68 2.11 6.47
CA SER A 4 -14.91 1.66 7.84
C SER A 4 -13.73 1.94 8.76
N TYR A 5 -12.54 2.09 8.18
CA TYR A 5 -11.30 2.38 8.89
C TYR A 5 -10.48 3.41 8.12
N LYS A 6 -10.05 4.46 8.82
CA LYS A 6 -9.09 5.46 8.33
C LYS A 6 -7.90 5.49 9.26
N PRO A 7 -6.69 5.13 8.80
CA PRO A 7 -5.52 5.16 9.65
C PRO A 7 -5.19 6.61 10.02
N LYS A 8 -4.68 6.82 11.25
CA LYS A 8 -4.22 8.15 11.69
C LYS A 8 -3.00 8.63 10.90
N ASN A 9 -2.08 7.71 10.61
CA ASN A 9 -0.92 7.91 9.76
C ASN A 9 -0.90 6.78 8.73
N LYS A 10 -0.80 7.13 7.44
CA LYS A 10 -0.57 6.16 6.37
C LYS A 10 0.91 5.83 6.34
N LEU A 11 1.27 4.60 6.71
CA LEU A 11 2.65 4.11 6.65
C LEU A 11 2.97 3.56 5.25
N PRO A 12 4.25 3.50 4.86
CA PRO A 12 4.67 2.84 3.63
C PRO A 12 4.25 1.36 3.60
N VAL A 13 3.98 0.83 2.41
CA VAL A 13 3.63 -0.59 2.24
C VAL A 13 4.77 -1.50 2.69
N GLU A 14 6.01 -1.03 2.60
CA GLU A 14 7.21 -1.75 3.01
C GLU A 14 7.12 -2.25 4.47
N ASP A 15 6.67 -1.39 5.39
CA ASP A 15 6.55 -1.71 6.81
C ASP A 15 5.58 -2.88 7.05
N PHE A 16 4.54 -2.97 6.23
CA PHE A 16 3.60 -4.08 6.25
C PHE A 16 4.19 -5.35 5.62
N LEU A 17 4.92 -5.23 4.52
CA LEU A 17 5.47 -6.38 3.76
C LEU A 17 6.66 -7.04 4.46
N LYS A 18 7.53 -6.25 5.09
CA LYS A 18 8.80 -6.68 5.70
C LYS A 18 8.70 -7.84 6.71
N PRO A 19 7.74 -7.87 7.66
CA PRO A 19 7.61 -9.00 8.58
C PRO A 19 7.09 -10.30 7.92
N GLN A 20 6.54 -10.24 6.71
CA GLN A 20 5.87 -11.37 6.08
C GLN A 20 6.83 -12.18 5.22
N ALA A 21 7.07 -13.45 5.58
CA ALA A 21 8.04 -14.30 4.89
C ALA A 21 7.75 -14.48 3.38
N ARG A 22 6.47 -14.46 2.98
CA ARG A 22 6.06 -14.59 1.57
C ARG A 22 6.56 -13.46 0.68
N PHE A 23 6.84 -12.28 1.23
CA PHE A 23 7.27 -11.11 0.47
C PHE A 23 8.79 -10.91 0.47
N LYS A 24 9.57 -11.80 1.10
CA LYS A 24 11.05 -11.69 1.15
C LYS A 24 11.71 -11.55 -0.23
N HIS A 25 11.11 -12.09 -1.29
CA HIS A 25 11.68 -12.01 -2.63
C HIS A 25 11.60 -10.59 -3.23
N ILE A 26 10.61 -9.79 -2.83
CA ILE A 26 10.44 -8.39 -3.26
C ILE A 26 11.61 -7.53 -2.76
N PHE A 27 12.18 -7.87 -1.60
CA PHE A 27 13.30 -7.14 -0.99
C PHE A 27 14.69 -7.56 -1.51
N LYS A 28 14.75 -8.39 -2.56
CA LYS A 28 16.03 -8.77 -3.16
C LYS A 28 16.54 -7.63 -4.06
N PRO A 29 17.86 -7.41 -4.14
CA PRO A 29 18.43 -6.42 -5.05
C PRO A 29 17.93 -6.62 -6.50
N GLY A 30 17.52 -5.55 -7.16
CA GLY A 30 16.93 -5.56 -8.51
C GLY A 30 15.40 -5.65 -8.54
N ASN A 31 14.74 -5.81 -7.39
CA ASN A 31 13.29 -5.85 -7.27
C ASN A 31 12.71 -4.60 -6.60
N GLU A 32 13.50 -3.53 -6.43
CA GLU A 32 13.06 -2.29 -5.76
C GLU A 32 11.82 -1.70 -6.44
N TRP A 33 11.73 -1.81 -7.77
CA TRP A 33 10.58 -1.39 -8.57
C TRP A 33 9.27 -2.04 -8.13
N MET A 34 9.29 -3.26 -7.60
CA MET A 34 8.08 -3.94 -7.14
C MET A 34 7.49 -3.25 -5.90
N ILE A 35 8.34 -2.70 -5.02
CA ILE A 35 7.88 -1.96 -3.83
C ILE A 35 7.26 -0.64 -4.27
N GLU A 36 7.88 0.05 -5.23
CA GLU A 36 7.38 1.30 -5.78
C GLU A 36 6.02 1.13 -6.47
N GLU A 37 5.87 0.11 -7.32
CA GLU A 37 4.61 -0.20 -8.00
C GLU A 37 3.50 -0.56 -7.01
N LEU A 38 3.80 -1.40 -6.00
CA LEU A 38 2.85 -1.75 -4.95
C LEU A 38 2.42 -0.54 -4.12
N GLN A 39 3.35 0.37 -3.81
CA GLN A 39 3.04 1.60 -3.10
C GLN A 39 2.08 2.47 -3.93
N ALA A 40 2.39 2.66 -5.22
CA ALA A 40 1.56 3.45 -6.14
C ALA A 40 0.13 2.88 -6.28
N GLU A 41 -0.02 1.57 -6.45
CA GLU A 41 -1.32 0.91 -6.56
C GLU A 41 -2.15 1.07 -5.27
N VAL A 42 -1.52 0.93 -4.09
CA VAL A 42 -2.18 1.13 -2.79
C VAL A 42 -2.57 2.60 -2.59
N ASP A 43 -1.78 3.54 -3.09
CA ASP A 43 -2.10 4.95 -3.05
C ASP A 43 -3.27 5.31 -3.97
N GLU A 44 -3.26 4.84 -5.21
CA GLU A 44 -4.34 5.03 -6.18
C GLU A 44 -5.68 4.51 -5.65
N ARG A 45 -5.73 3.24 -5.20
CA ARG A 45 -6.95 2.64 -4.66
C ARG A 45 -7.45 3.34 -3.40
N TRP A 46 -6.54 3.87 -2.59
CA TRP A 46 -6.92 4.64 -1.42
C TRP A 46 -7.60 5.96 -1.81
N GLU A 47 -7.06 6.67 -2.79
CA GLU A 47 -7.67 7.89 -3.31
C GLU A 47 -9.03 7.62 -3.95
N GLU A 48 -9.16 6.55 -4.73
CA GLU A 48 -10.44 6.12 -5.30
C GLU A 48 -11.49 5.87 -4.22
N LEU A 49 -11.14 5.13 -3.17
CA LEU A 49 -12.04 4.86 -2.05
C LEU A 49 -12.50 6.16 -1.36
N LEU A 50 -11.61 7.13 -1.17
CA LEU A 50 -11.93 8.42 -0.58
C LEU A 50 -12.82 9.29 -1.49
N LYS A 51 -12.60 9.27 -2.81
CA LYS A 51 -13.47 9.92 -3.80
C LYS A 51 -14.88 9.33 -3.74
N LEU A 52 -14.98 8.00 -3.68
CA LEU A 52 -16.25 7.28 -3.54
C LEU A 52 -16.97 7.52 -2.20
N GLU A 53 -16.28 7.98 -1.16
CA GLU A 53 -16.89 8.33 0.13
C GLU A 53 -17.46 9.75 0.16
N THR A 54 -16.86 10.67 -0.59
CA THR A 54 -17.27 12.08 -0.63
C THR A 54 -18.44 12.32 -1.59
N ASN A 55 -18.64 11.40 -2.55
CA ASN A 55 -19.70 11.41 -3.56
C ASN A 55 -20.91 10.56 -3.11
#